data_AF-A0A959USH1-F1
#
_entry.id   AF-A0A959USH1-F1
#
_cell.length_a   1.000
_cell.length_b   1.000
_cell.length_c   1.000
_cell.angle_alpha   90.00
_cell.angle_beta   90.00
_cell.angle_gamma   90.00
#
_symmetry.space_group_name_H-M   'P 1'
#
loop_
_entity.id
_entity.type
_entity.pdbx_description
1 polymer ?
#
loop_
_entity_poly.entity_id
_entity_poly.type
_entity_poly.pdbx_seq_one_letter_code
_entity_poly.pdbx_strand_id
1 'polypeptide(L)'
;ASIHLLLSEALFDAIRDARGQDVAFSEALAFSFRHNFHVNLLTYWAIVGTRQLLAYYHGLREKELMATRLKEQLVRAELAALRMQLQPHFLFNALNSISELVYADPKAADRMLVRLSDLLRRSLETNGAQEIPLAQELEFVERYLEIERMRYSDRMRLASHVDEFALDAAVPS
;
A
#
# COMPACT_ATOMS: atom_id res chain seq x y z
N ALA A 1 -27.97 30.71 -14.97
CA ALA A 1 -28.23 31.97 -15.69
C ALA A 1 -28.44 31.76 -17.19
N SER A 2 -27.62 30.94 -17.87
CA SER A 2 -27.63 30.80 -19.33
C SER A 2 -28.87 30.11 -19.95
N ILE A 3 -29.53 29.20 -19.22
CA ILE A 3 -30.69 28.44 -19.74
C ILE A 3 -31.93 29.34 -19.92
N HIS A 4 -32.16 30.29 -18.99
CA HIS A 4 -33.29 31.23 -19.09
C HIS A 4 -33.13 32.23 -20.25
N LEU A 5 -31.89 32.65 -20.54
CA LEU A 5 -31.61 33.57 -21.65
C LEU A 5 -31.86 32.90 -23.02
N LEU A 6 -31.39 31.66 -23.20
CA LEU A 6 -31.57 30.90 -24.44
C LEU A 6 -33.04 30.58 -24.71
N LEU A 7 -33.82 30.26 -23.67
CA LEU A 7 -35.27 30.08 -23.79
C LEU A 7 -35.99 31.36 -24.20
N SER A 8 -35.55 32.51 -23.70
CA SER A 8 -36.14 33.81 -24.03
C SER A 8 -35.82 34.26 -25.46
N GLU A 9 -34.59 34.05 -25.94
CA GLU A 9 -34.19 34.37 -27.31
C GLU A 9 -34.89 33.46 -28.33
N ALA A 10 -34.94 32.15 -28.08
CA ALA A 10 -35.62 31.20 -28.96
C ALA A 10 -37.13 31.46 -29.06
N LEU A 11 -37.78 31.86 -27.96
CA LEU A 11 -39.20 32.26 -27.96
C LEU A 11 -39.39 33.56 -28.75
N PHE A 12 -38.49 34.52 -28.58
CA PHE A 12 -38.56 35.82 -29.25
C PHE A 12 -38.32 35.71 -30.76
N ASP A 13 -37.39 34.85 -31.19
CA ASP A 13 -37.14 34.55 -32.60
C ASP A 13 -38.30 33.79 -33.24
N ALA A 14 -38.90 32.83 -32.53
CA ALA A 14 -40.09 32.11 -33.01
C ALA A 14 -41.30 33.04 -33.22
N ILE A 15 -41.49 34.03 -32.32
CA ILE A 15 -42.55 35.03 -32.44
C ILE A 15 -42.27 36.01 -33.60
N ARG A 16 -41.01 36.31 -33.85
CA ARG A 16 -40.57 37.22 -34.92
C ARG A 16 -40.75 36.60 -36.30
N ASP A 17 -40.38 35.33 -36.45
CA ASP A 17 -40.48 34.57 -37.70
C ASP A 17 -41.95 34.27 -38.07
N ALA A 18 -42.79 33.97 -37.07
CA ALA A 18 -44.24 33.82 -37.23
C ALA A 18 -44.98 35.12 -37.61
N ARG A 19 -44.34 36.30 -37.49
CA ARG A 19 -44.94 37.59 -37.82
C ARG A 19 -44.85 37.93 -39.32
N GLY A 20 -44.14 37.11 -40.12
CA GLY A 20 -43.88 37.35 -41.55
C GLY A 20 -44.42 36.30 -42.53
N GLN A 21 -44.99 35.18 -42.06
CA GLN A 21 -45.58 34.12 -42.88
C GLN A 21 -46.87 33.61 -42.20
N ASP A 22 -47.88 33.17 -42.97
CA ASP A 22 -49.17 32.60 -42.49
C ASP A 22 -49.01 31.23 -41.77
N VAL A 23 -47.99 31.08 -40.92
CA VAL A 23 -47.71 29.87 -40.15
C VAL A 23 -48.42 29.98 -38.81
N ALA A 24 -49.24 28.97 -38.47
CA ALA A 24 -49.95 28.98 -37.20
C ALA A 24 -48.94 29.09 -36.04
N PHE A 25 -49.20 29.96 -35.07
CA PHE A 25 -48.34 30.15 -33.88
C PHE A 25 -47.99 28.81 -33.20
N SER A 26 -48.90 27.84 -33.23
CA SER A 26 -48.67 26.47 -32.74
C SER A 26 -47.59 25.70 -33.50
N GLU A 27 -47.46 25.89 -34.81
CA GLU A 27 -46.45 25.24 -35.66
C GLU A 27 -45.06 25.83 -35.43
N ALA A 28 -44.97 27.16 -35.35
CA ALA A 28 -43.72 27.85 -34.99
C ALA A 28 -43.24 27.45 -33.58
N LEU A 29 -44.16 27.34 -32.63
CA LEU A 29 -43.85 26.94 -31.25
C LEU A 29 -43.42 25.46 -31.19
N ALA A 30 -44.10 24.57 -31.93
CA ALA A 30 -43.74 23.17 -32.01
C ALA A 30 -42.39 22.92 -32.72
N PHE A 31 -42.05 23.73 -33.72
CA PHE A 31 -40.74 23.69 -34.40
C PHE A 31 -39.62 24.10 -33.46
N SER A 32 -39.77 25.24 -32.78
CA SER A 32 -38.78 25.74 -31.82
C SER A 32 -38.61 24.83 -30.62
N PHE A 33 -39.70 24.27 -30.08
CA PHE A 33 -39.64 23.32 -28.98
C PHE A 33 -38.89 22.04 -29.37
N ARG A 34 -39.19 21.49 -30.56
CA ARG A 34 -38.52 20.28 -31.07
C ARG A 34 -37.03 20.50 -31.31
N HIS A 35 -36.65 21.61 -31.95
CA HIS A 35 -35.24 21.92 -32.21
C HIS A 35 -34.45 22.15 -30.91
N ASN A 36 -34.98 22.94 -29.98
CA ASN A 36 -34.31 23.24 -28.71
C ASN A 36 -34.32 22.07 -27.73
N PHE A 37 -35.33 21.19 -27.76
CA PHE A 37 -35.40 20.04 -26.87
C PHE A 37 -34.21 19.10 -27.07
N HIS A 38 -33.87 18.78 -28.32
CA HIS A 38 -32.75 17.90 -28.63
C HIS A 38 -31.40 18.52 -28.21
N VAL A 39 -31.20 19.82 -28.46
CA VAL A 39 -29.96 20.52 -28.06
C VAL A 39 -29.82 20.58 -26.53
N ASN A 40 -30.87 20.97 -25.81
CA ASN A 40 -30.85 21.04 -24.34
C ASN A 40 -30.64 19.66 -23.70
N LEU A 41 -31.25 18.61 -24.26
CA LEU A 41 -31.05 17.24 -23.79
C LEU A 41 -29.59 16.80 -23.96
N LEU A 42 -28.98 17.08 -25.12
CA LEU A 42 -27.56 16.79 -25.38
C LEU A 42 -26.65 17.58 -24.44
N THR A 43 -26.91 18.87 -24.23
CA THR A 43 -26.13 19.71 -23.31
C THR A 43 -26.22 19.20 -21.87
N TYR A 44 -27.41 18.84 -21.40
CA TYR A 44 -27.60 18.28 -20.06
C TYR A 44 -26.81 16.96 -19.89
N TRP A 45 -26.94 16.03 -20.84
CA TRP A 45 -26.19 14.78 -20.82
C TRP A 45 -24.67 14.98 -20.89
N ALA A 46 -24.21 15.95 -21.66
CA ALA A 46 -22.78 16.30 -21.72
C ALA A 46 -22.28 16.77 -20.34
N ILE A 47 -23.01 17.68 -19.66
CA ILE A 47 -22.63 18.17 -18.33
C ILE A 47 -22.61 17.04 -17.31
N VAL A 48 -23.66 16.22 -17.25
CA VAL A 48 -23.73 15.07 -16.32
C VAL A 48 -22.64 14.05 -16.62
N GLY A 49 -22.40 13.76 -17.89
CA GLY A 49 -21.35 12.86 -18.36
C GLY A 49 -19.97 13.35 -17.97
N THR A 50 -19.64 14.61 -18.23
CA THR A 50 -18.38 15.23 -17.81
C THR A 50 -18.21 15.20 -16.29
N ARG A 51 -19.26 15.52 -15.53
CA ARG A 51 -19.20 15.48 -14.07
C ARG A 51 -18.94 14.07 -13.55
N GLN A 52 -19.62 13.06 -14.09
CA GLN A 52 -19.39 11.67 -13.69
C GLN A 52 -18.01 11.17 -14.12
N LEU A 53 -17.54 11.57 -15.30
CA LEU A 53 -16.22 11.21 -15.78
C LEU A 53 -15.13 11.78 -14.84
N LEU A 54 -15.21 13.06 -14.49
CA LEU A 54 -14.28 13.69 -13.55
C LEU A 54 -14.34 13.03 -12.17
N ALA A 55 -15.55 12.81 -11.63
CA ALA A 55 -15.71 12.15 -10.33
C ALA A 55 -15.12 10.72 -10.33
N TYR A 56 -15.30 9.97 -11.41
CA TYR A 56 -14.73 8.65 -11.59
C TYR A 56 -13.19 8.69 -11.62
N TYR A 57 -12.59 9.62 -12.39
CA TYR A 57 -11.14 9.78 -12.42
C TYR A 57 -10.54 10.23 -11.07
N HIS A 58 -11.22 11.11 -10.34
CA HIS A 58 -10.80 11.50 -9.00
C HIS A 58 -10.84 10.32 -8.03
N GLY A 59 -11.92 9.54 -8.03
CA GLY A 59 -12.05 8.35 -7.18
C GLY A 59 -10.99 7.27 -7.46
N LEU A 60 -10.58 7.09 -8.72
CA LEU A 60 -9.48 6.18 -9.07
C LEU A 60 -8.15 6.63 -8.45
N ARG A 61 -7.84 7.92 -8.54
CA ARG A 61 -6.58 8.47 -8.02
C ARG A 61 -6.52 8.41 -6.49
N GLU A 62 -7.64 8.64 -5.81
CA GLU A 62 -7.73 8.46 -4.37
C GLU A 62 -7.51 7.01 -3.96
N LYS A 63 -8.08 6.04 -4.69
CA LYS A 63 -7.84 4.61 -4.45
C LYS A 63 -6.37 4.23 -4.63
N GLU A 64 -5.71 4.72 -5.67
CA GLU A 64 -4.26 4.48 -5.88
C GLU A 64 -3.40 5.06 -4.75
N LEU A 65 -3.71 6.29 -4.31
CA LEU A 65 -3.01 6.93 -3.18
C LEU A 65 -3.24 6.16 -1.88
N MET A 66 -4.48 5.73 -1.62
CA MET A 66 -4.82 4.95 -0.43
C MET A 66 -4.14 3.58 -0.45
N ALA A 67 -4.12 2.90 -1.59
CA ALA A 67 -3.42 1.62 -1.75
C ALA A 67 -1.91 1.77 -1.51
N THR A 68 -1.30 2.84 -2.04
CA THR A 68 0.12 3.14 -1.79
C THR A 68 0.39 3.38 -0.31
N ARG A 69 -0.45 4.19 0.36
CA ARG A 69 -0.31 4.45 1.81
C ARG A 69 -0.47 3.19 2.65
N LEU A 70 -1.44 2.33 2.33
CA LEU A 70 -1.64 1.06 3.03
C LEU A 70 -0.42 0.13 2.85
N LYS A 71 0.14 0.07 1.63
CA LYS A 71 1.39 -0.67 1.39
C LYS A 71 2.55 -0.11 2.21
N GLU A 72 2.71 1.21 2.26
CA GLU A 72 3.75 1.84 3.08
C GLU A 72 3.56 1.54 4.58
N GLN A 73 2.32 1.59 5.08
CA GLN A 73 2.01 1.26 6.46
C GLN A 73 2.28 -0.22 6.78
N LEU A 74 1.91 -1.13 5.86
CA LEU A 74 2.20 -2.55 5.96
C LEU A 74 3.70 -2.80 6.06
N VAL A 75 4.48 -2.27 5.11
CA VAL A 75 5.94 -2.39 5.10
C VAL A 75 6.57 -1.81 6.38
N ARG A 76 6.07 -0.68 6.88
CA ARG A 76 6.55 -0.10 8.15
C ARG A 76 6.20 -0.97 9.36
N ALA A 77 5.02 -1.58 9.37
CA ALA A 77 4.58 -2.47 10.44
C ALA A 77 5.38 -3.78 10.42
N GLU A 78 5.60 -4.37 9.24
CA GLU A 78 6.46 -5.54 9.04
C GLU A 78 7.89 -5.26 9.51
N LEU A 79 8.45 -4.10 9.13
CA LEU A 79 9.78 -3.68 9.55
C LEU A 79 9.86 -3.41 11.06
N ALA A 80 8.80 -2.86 11.67
CA ALA A 80 8.72 -2.67 13.12
C ALA A 80 8.58 -4.00 13.87
N ALA A 81 7.79 -4.95 13.37
CA ALA A 81 7.65 -6.30 13.91
C ALA A 81 8.98 -7.06 13.85
N LEU A 82 9.68 -6.98 12.72
CA LEU A 82 11.03 -7.51 12.55
C LEU A 82 12.02 -6.89 13.55
N ARG A 83 11.94 -5.57 13.75
CA ARG A 83 12.74 -4.85 14.77
C ARG A 83 12.38 -5.22 16.21
N MET A 84 11.21 -5.79 16.47
CA MET A 84 10.84 -6.30 17.79
C MET A 84 11.33 -7.74 17.99
N GLN A 85 11.29 -8.57 16.94
CA GLN A 85 11.89 -9.92 16.95
C GLN A 85 13.41 -9.85 17.13
N LEU A 86 14.08 -8.85 16.52
CA LEU A 86 15.51 -8.60 16.70
C LEU A 86 15.73 -7.56 17.81
N GLN A 87 16.22 -7.97 18.99
CA GLN A 87 16.54 -7.02 20.05
C GLN A 87 17.50 -5.92 19.55
N PRO A 88 17.15 -4.61 19.56
CA PRO A 88 18.02 -3.56 19.02
C PRO A 88 19.40 -3.53 19.70
N HIS A 89 19.42 -3.84 21.00
CA HIS A 89 20.64 -3.98 21.78
C HIS A 89 21.56 -5.10 21.27
N PHE A 90 21.00 -6.23 20.82
CA PHE A 90 21.77 -7.31 20.21
C PHE A 90 22.53 -6.83 18.98
N LEU A 91 21.85 -6.08 18.09
CA LEU A 91 22.46 -5.60 16.86
C LEU A 91 23.63 -4.64 17.14
N PHE A 92 23.44 -3.68 18.05
CA PHE A 92 24.52 -2.77 18.44
C PHE A 92 25.70 -3.52 19.08
N ASN A 93 25.43 -4.50 19.94
CA ASN A 93 26.49 -5.29 20.55
C ASN A 93 27.24 -6.16 19.54
N ALA A 94 26.52 -6.79 18.61
CA ALA A 94 27.14 -7.58 17.55
C ALA A 94 28.05 -6.71 16.68
N LEU A 95 27.60 -5.50 16.30
CA LEU A 95 28.41 -4.54 15.53
C LEU A 95 29.63 -4.04 16.31
N ASN A 96 29.48 -3.76 17.62
CA ASN A 96 30.61 -3.36 18.47
C ASN A 96 31.65 -4.47 18.57
N SER A 97 31.24 -5.72 18.80
CA SER A 97 32.14 -6.88 18.81
C SER A 97 32.83 -7.07 17.46
N ILE A 98 32.13 -6.89 16.34
CA ILE A 98 32.75 -6.90 15.01
C ILE A 98 33.81 -5.79 14.93
N SER A 99 33.51 -4.57 15.37
CA SER A 99 34.46 -3.46 15.34
C SER A 99 35.73 -3.72 16.16
N GLU A 100 35.61 -4.43 17.30
CA GLU A 100 36.76 -4.85 18.10
C GLU A 100 37.56 -5.96 17.40
N LEU A 101 36.86 -6.93 16.81
CA LEU A 101 37.47 -8.06 16.10
C LEU A 101 38.17 -7.64 14.81
N VAL A 102 37.73 -6.59 14.11
CA VAL A 102 38.36 -6.12 12.85
C VAL A 102 39.86 -5.88 13.02
N TYR A 103 40.30 -5.44 14.20
CA TYR A 103 41.73 -5.22 14.50
C TYR A 103 42.38 -6.41 15.20
N ALA A 104 41.64 -7.16 16.04
CA ALA A 104 42.19 -8.25 16.85
C ALA A 104 42.22 -9.61 16.13
N ASP A 105 41.14 -9.98 15.43
CA ASP A 105 41.02 -11.18 14.61
C ASP A 105 40.09 -10.89 13.40
N PRO A 106 40.66 -10.40 12.28
CA PRO A 106 39.89 -10.06 11.09
C PRO A 106 39.08 -11.24 10.54
N LYS A 107 39.55 -12.47 10.71
CA LYS A 107 38.83 -13.67 10.25
C LYS A 107 37.61 -13.95 11.14
N ALA A 108 37.70 -13.71 12.45
CA ALA A 108 36.54 -13.81 13.33
C ALA A 108 35.52 -12.70 13.04
N ALA A 109 35.97 -11.48 12.77
CA ALA A 109 35.10 -10.38 12.38
C ALA A 109 34.29 -10.71 11.12
N ASP A 110 34.95 -11.23 10.09
CA ASP A 110 34.30 -11.65 8.83
C ASP A 110 33.26 -12.76 9.07
N ARG A 111 33.62 -13.81 9.84
CA ARG A 111 32.67 -14.87 10.20
C ARG A 111 31.45 -14.35 10.97
N MET A 112 31.66 -13.43 11.91
CA MET A 112 30.57 -12.84 12.69
C MET A 112 29.67 -11.96 11.84
N LEU A 113 30.23 -11.22 10.88
CA LEU A 113 29.50 -10.38 9.95
C LEU A 113 28.64 -11.20 8.96
N VAL A 114 29.18 -12.30 8.43
CA VAL A 114 28.41 -13.22 7.57
C VAL A 114 27.24 -13.83 8.35
N ARG A 115 27.48 -14.33 9.56
CA ARG A 115 26.44 -14.93 10.41
C ARG A 115 25.35 -13.94 10.82
N LEU A 116 25.75 -12.70 11.14
CA LEU A 116 24.80 -11.63 11.42
C LEU A 116 23.95 -11.30 10.19
N SER A 117 24.57 -11.24 9.01
CA SER A 117 23.87 -11.00 7.74
C SER A 117 22.87 -12.12 7.42
N ASP A 118 23.26 -13.38 7.62
CA ASP A 118 22.38 -14.54 7.42
C ASP A 118 21.21 -14.55 8.40
N LEU A 119 21.44 -14.22 9.68
CA LEU A 119 20.38 -14.12 10.69
C LEU A 119 19.36 -13.03 10.31
N LEU A 120 19.84 -11.84 9.94
CA LEU A 120 18.98 -10.73 9.51
C LEU A 120 18.17 -11.08 8.27
N ARG A 121 18.83 -11.72 7.28
CA ARG A 121 18.18 -12.17 6.05
C ARG A 121 17.08 -13.20 6.32
N ARG A 122 17.34 -14.20 7.16
CA ARG A 122 16.34 -15.22 7.51
C ARG A 122 15.18 -14.67 8.33
N SER A 123 15.46 -13.75 9.25
CA SER A 123 14.41 -13.03 9.98
C SER A 123 13.50 -12.26 9.03
N LEU A 124 14.04 -11.71 7.93
CA LEU A 124 13.28 -11.03 6.87
C LEU A 124 12.55 -11.97 5.91
N GLU A 125 13.07 -13.19 5.69
CA GLU A 125 12.48 -14.19 4.80
C GLU A 125 11.33 -14.96 5.46
N THR A 126 11.29 -15.01 6.79
CA THR A 126 10.23 -15.68 7.58
C THR A 126 8.96 -14.83 7.56
N ASN A 127 8.28 -14.78 6.42
CA ASN A 127 7.04 -14.03 6.23
C ASN A 127 5.82 -14.96 6.26
N GLY A 128 5.08 -14.91 7.37
CA GLY A 128 3.62 -15.04 7.35
C GLY A 128 3.02 -16.36 7.85
N ALA A 129 3.81 -17.34 8.28
CA ALA A 129 3.26 -18.48 9.00
C ALA A 129 2.95 -18.07 10.45
N GLN A 130 1.65 -18.08 10.81
CA GLN A 130 1.21 -17.73 12.17
C GLN A 130 1.71 -18.76 13.20
N GLU A 131 2.01 -19.97 12.74
CA GLU A 131 2.63 -21.05 13.51
C GLU A 131 3.70 -21.75 12.67
N ILE A 132 4.85 -22.05 13.26
CA ILE A 132 5.95 -22.82 12.67
C ILE A 132 6.27 -24.03 13.55
N PRO A 133 6.85 -25.12 13.01
CA PRO A 133 7.33 -26.23 13.84
C PRO A 133 8.40 -25.76 14.83
N LEU A 134 8.38 -26.28 16.06
CA LEU A 134 9.38 -25.97 17.08
C LEU A 134 10.82 -26.22 16.58
N ALA A 135 11.03 -27.21 15.72
CA ALA A 135 12.32 -27.47 15.09
C ALA A 135 12.85 -26.26 14.30
N GLN A 136 11.97 -25.55 13.60
CA GLN A 136 12.33 -24.38 12.81
C GLN A 136 12.68 -23.18 13.71
N GLU A 137 11.91 -22.98 14.78
CA GLU A 137 12.20 -21.95 15.78
C GLU A 137 13.51 -22.24 16.53
N LEU A 138 13.77 -23.51 16.87
CA LEU A 138 15.03 -23.93 17.48
C LEU A 138 16.23 -23.68 16.57
N GLU A 139 16.10 -23.92 15.26
CA GLU A 139 17.17 -23.58 14.31
C GLU A 139 17.48 -22.07 14.35
N PHE A 140 16.45 -21.22 14.41
CA PHE A 140 16.63 -19.77 14.54
C PHE A 140 17.34 -19.40 15.85
N VAL A 141 16.88 -19.95 16.98
CA VAL A 141 17.46 -19.73 18.31
C VAL A 141 18.92 -20.20 18.37
N GLU A 142 19.24 -21.35 17.79
CA GLU A 142 20.62 -21.87 17.74
C GLU A 142 21.55 -20.92 16.99
N ARG A 143 21.12 -20.39 15.83
CA ARG A 143 21.89 -19.41 15.05
C ARG A 143 22.10 -18.11 15.80
N TYR A 144 21.07 -17.64 16.51
CA TYR A 144 21.19 -16.48 17.39
C TYR A 144 22.23 -16.73 18.50
N LEU A 145 22.16 -17.88 19.16
CA LEU A 145 23.08 -18.26 20.23
C LEU A 145 24.52 -18.49 19.73
N GLU A 146 24.72 -18.89 18.48
CA GLU A 146 26.05 -18.94 17.86
C GLU A 146 26.69 -17.54 17.78
N ILE A 147 25.92 -16.49 17.50
CA ILE A 147 26.41 -15.10 17.47
C ILE A 147 26.69 -14.60 18.89
N GLU A 148 25.78 -14.87 19.82
CA GLU A 148 25.98 -14.58 21.25
C GLU A 148 27.26 -15.24 21.79
N ARG A 149 27.55 -16.48 21.36
CA ARG A 149 28.73 -17.23 21.81
C ARG A 149 30.03 -16.59 21.34
N MET A 150 30.06 -16.06 20.11
CA MET A 150 31.21 -15.32 19.62
C MET A 150 31.43 -14.02 20.40
N ARG A 151 30.35 -13.40 20.92
CA ARG A 151 30.45 -12.20 21.76
C ARG A 151 30.91 -12.51 23.19
N TYR A 152 30.40 -13.56 23.79
CA TYR A 152 30.71 -13.91 25.18
C TYR A 152 31.91 -14.85 25.34
N SER A 153 32.47 -15.34 24.23
CA SER A 153 33.61 -16.26 24.19
C SER A 153 33.45 -17.39 25.22
N ASP A 154 34.37 -17.49 26.18
CA ASP A 154 34.45 -18.57 27.17
C ASP A 154 33.42 -18.43 28.30
N ARG A 155 32.73 -17.28 28.37
CA ARG A 155 31.80 -16.95 29.47
C ARG A 155 30.41 -17.53 29.26
N MET A 156 30.11 -18.08 28.09
CA MET A 156 28.81 -18.66 27.78
C MET A 156 28.91 -20.17 27.56
N ARG A 157 28.16 -20.93 28.36
CA ARG A 157 27.99 -22.38 28.20
C ARG A 157 26.55 -22.64 27.79
N LEU A 158 26.37 -23.36 26.68
CA LEU A 158 25.06 -23.75 26.18
C LEU A 158 24.81 -25.22 26.46
N ALA A 159 23.63 -25.55 26.97
CA ALA A 159 23.12 -26.91 27.03
C ALA A 159 21.65 -26.87 26.63
N SER A 160 21.30 -27.53 25.53
CA SER A 160 19.91 -27.72 25.11
C SER A 160 19.43 -29.10 25.55
N HIS A 161 18.20 -29.17 26.04
CA HIS A 161 17.47 -30.42 26.28
C HIS A 161 16.06 -30.20 25.71
N VAL A 162 15.81 -30.83 24.57
CA VAL A 162 14.53 -30.75 23.84
C VAL A 162 14.06 -32.17 23.60
N ASP A 163 12.80 -32.44 23.92
CA ASP A 163 12.18 -33.72 23.62
C ASP A 163 11.92 -33.82 22.11
N GLU A 164 12.30 -34.94 21.50
CA GLU A 164 12.16 -35.18 20.06
C GLU A 164 10.68 -35.15 19.63
N PHE A 165 9.77 -35.56 20.51
CA PHE A 165 8.32 -35.50 20.25
C PHE A 165 7.78 -34.06 20.18
N ALA A 166 8.50 -33.08 20.73
CA ALA A 166 8.09 -31.68 20.71
C ALA A 166 8.51 -30.94 19.43
N LEU A 167 9.41 -31.50 18.62
CA LEU A 167 10.00 -30.82 17.45
C LEU A 167 8.97 -30.46 16.37
N ASP A 168 7.92 -31.28 16.23
CA ASP A 168 6.83 -31.05 15.28
C ASP A 168 5.69 -30.21 15.87
N ALA A 169 5.77 -29.81 17.15
CA ALA A 169 4.75 -28.98 17.77
C ALA A 169 4.72 -27.60 17.10
N ALA A 170 3.51 -27.13 16.78
CA ALA A 170 3.29 -25.80 16.23
C ALA A 170 3.49 -24.75 17.32
N VAL A 171 4.40 -23.80 17.08
CA VAL A 171 4.68 -22.67 17.97
C VAL A 171 4.41 -21.35 17.25
N PRO A 172 3.92 -20.31 17.95
CA PRO A 172 3.78 -18.98 17.36
C PRO A 172 5.14 -18.45 16.91
N SER A 173 5.22 -17.97 15.66
CA SER A 173 6.38 -17.25 15.13
C SER A 173 6.42 -15.78 15.57
#